data_AF-X1SEJ7-F1
#
_entry.id   AF-X1SEJ7-F1
#
_cell.length_a   1.000
_cell.length_b   1.000
_cell.length_c   1.000
_cell.angle_alpha   90.00
_cell.angle_beta   90.00
_cell.angle_gamma   90.00
#
_symmetry.space_group_name_H-M   'P 1'
#
loop_
_entity.id
_entity.type
_entity.pdbx_description
1 polymer ?
#
loop_
_entity_poly.entity_id
_entity_poly.type
_entity_poly.pdbx_seq_one_letter_code
_entity_poly.pdbx_strand_id
1 'polypeptide(L)'
;DQISLARRFAPRIIVSYDGDDAGKAAALRAISLCFENRAQIGVLVLPKGLDPDSYLKKHGLEKYQNLIKKSIPGLDFLIDSMLKKANIDIPEEKAEIARNIWNEIKKIPDSIVISDYIKKTSESLKIDETTLRSIIKEKQTDKEREEKGGFFQAEKRLLQILIENKETAPNVFPEMKKEDFQNLKSEPIFSALIELFKEGKESNIHELKQKIASSLVSYLTEILLEKEQESTIEEALDCLYTLRQLSLDNRAEKLKAEIARFERKG
;
A
#
# COMPACT_ATOMS: atom_id res chain seq x y z
N ASP A 1 18.11 -1.27 -8.78
CA ASP A 1 19.31 -1.66 -9.59
C ASP A 1 20.35 -2.51 -8.88
N GLN A 2 20.91 -2.06 -7.74
CA GLN A 2 22.00 -2.79 -7.06
C GLN A 2 21.65 -4.23 -6.64
N ILE A 3 20.45 -4.46 -6.09
CA ILE A 3 20.01 -5.81 -5.69
C ILE A 3 19.76 -6.72 -6.90
N SER A 4 19.19 -6.18 -7.98
CA SER A 4 19.00 -6.92 -9.23
C SER A 4 20.34 -7.37 -9.81
N LEU A 5 21.36 -6.50 -9.79
CA LEU A 5 22.73 -6.85 -10.18
C LEU A 5 23.33 -7.92 -9.27
N ALA A 6 23.28 -7.74 -7.94
CA ALA A 6 23.82 -8.70 -6.98
C ALA A 6 23.20 -10.10 -7.13
N ARG A 7 21.89 -10.16 -7.38
CA ARG A 7 21.14 -11.42 -7.58
C ARG A 7 21.64 -12.22 -8.79
N ARG A 8 22.19 -11.56 -9.82
CA ARG A 8 22.78 -12.26 -10.97
C ARG A 8 24.03 -13.06 -10.61
N PHE A 9 24.71 -12.69 -9.52
CA PHE A 9 25.91 -13.36 -9.05
C PHE A 9 25.63 -14.33 -7.90
N ALA A 10 24.71 -14.00 -7.00
CA ALA A 10 24.37 -14.84 -5.85
C ALA A 10 22.86 -14.79 -5.55
N PRO A 11 22.19 -15.95 -5.36
CA PRO A 11 20.77 -15.99 -5.02
C PRO A 11 20.49 -15.52 -3.59
N ARG A 12 21.49 -15.56 -2.71
CA ARG A 12 21.42 -15.16 -1.30
C ARG A 12 22.34 -13.98 -1.03
N ILE A 13 21.76 -12.92 -0.51
CA ILE A 13 22.42 -11.69 -0.11
C ILE A 13 22.44 -11.66 1.42
N ILE A 14 23.60 -11.40 2.02
CA ILE A 14 23.72 -11.18 3.46
C ILE A 14 24.15 -9.75 3.66
N VAL A 15 23.35 -9.00 4.40
CA VAL A 15 23.64 -7.60 4.66
C VAL A 15 24.16 -7.45 6.08
N SER A 16 25.37 -6.93 6.17
CA SER A 16 26.05 -6.62 7.42
C SER A 16 25.91 -5.13 7.66
N TYR A 17 25.36 -4.77 8.82
CA TYR A 17 25.22 -3.38 9.24
C TYR A 17 25.74 -3.20 10.66
N ASP A 18 26.02 -1.95 10.99
CA ASP A 18 26.37 -1.55 12.34
C ASP A 18 25.17 -1.80 13.27
N GLY A 19 25.43 -2.21 14.50
CA GLY A 19 24.39 -2.55 15.49
C GLY A 19 23.61 -1.34 16.03
N ASP A 20 23.60 -0.21 15.33
CA ASP A 20 22.90 1.03 15.67
C ASP A 20 21.53 1.13 14.99
N ASP A 21 20.77 2.18 15.29
CA ASP A 21 19.41 2.33 14.74
C ASP A 21 19.42 2.72 13.25
N ALA A 22 20.47 3.40 12.78
CA ALA A 22 20.64 3.71 11.37
C ALA A 22 20.88 2.44 10.54
N GLY A 23 21.74 1.54 11.02
CA GLY A 23 22.02 0.24 10.45
C GLY A 23 20.79 -0.65 10.40
N LYS A 24 19.97 -0.68 11.47
CA LYS A 24 18.67 -1.37 11.45
C LYS A 24 17.73 -0.83 10.39
N ALA A 25 17.60 0.50 10.28
CA ALA A 25 16.75 1.11 9.26
C ALA A 25 17.24 0.84 7.83
N ALA A 26 18.55 0.73 7.64
CA ALA A 26 19.14 0.31 6.36
C ALA A 26 18.86 -1.17 6.06
N ALA A 27 18.95 -2.05 7.07
CA ALA A 27 18.62 -3.47 6.93
C ALA A 27 17.17 -3.70 6.52
N LEU A 28 16.22 -3.01 7.15
CA LEU A 28 14.80 -3.08 6.79
C LEU A 28 14.54 -2.65 5.35
N ARG A 29 15.21 -1.58 4.90
CA ARG A 29 15.14 -1.13 3.49
C ARG A 29 15.71 -2.18 2.53
N ALA A 30 16.84 -2.80 2.87
CA ALA A 30 17.43 -3.86 2.07
C ALA A 30 16.53 -5.11 1.97
N ILE A 31 15.84 -5.46 3.07
CA ILE A 31 14.85 -6.54 3.09
C ILE A 31 13.72 -6.28 2.10
N SER A 32 13.12 -5.09 2.18
CA SER A 32 12.03 -4.67 1.29
C SER A 32 12.42 -4.82 -0.18
N LEU A 33 13.58 -4.27 -0.56
CA LEU A 33 14.07 -4.33 -1.93
C LEU A 33 14.43 -5.77 -2.37
N CYS A 34 14.92 -6.63 -1.47
CA CYS A 34 15.20 -8.03 -1.80
C CYS A 34 13.93 -8.82 -2.04
N PHE A 35 12.87 -8.55 -1.26
CA PHE A 35 11.55 -9.17 -1.44
C PHE A 35 10.96 -8.84 -2.81
N GLU A 36 11.01 -7.58 -3.24
CA GLU A 36 10.59 -7.15 -4.58
C GLU A 36 11.36 -7.85 -5.71
N ASN A 37 12.66 -8.11 -5.49
CA ASN A 37 13.57 -8.61 -6.51
C ASN A 37 13.77 -10.14 -6.50
N ARG A 38 12.96 -10.91 -5.74
CA ARG A 38 13.11 -12.37 -5.60
C ARG A 38 14.50 -12.79 -5.10
N ALA A 39 15.13 -11.99 -4.25
CA ALA A 39 16.43 -12.31 -3.66
C ALA A 39 16.23 -12.86 -2.25
N GLN A 40 16.95 -13.93 -1.91
CA GLN A 40 17.01 -14.39 -0.51
C GLN A 40 17.88 -13.41 0.27
N ILE A 41 17.42 -12.98 1.44
CA ILE A 41 18.15 -12.04 2.28
C ILE A 41 18.35 -12.59 3.71
N GLY A 42 19.57 -12.42 4.21
CA GLY A 42 19.91 -12.55 5.63
C GLY A 42 20.49 -11.25 6.17
N VAL A 43 20.34 -11.03 7.47
CA VAL A 43 20.88 -9.88 8.19
C VAL A 43 21.92 -10.37 9.17
N LEU A 44 23.14 -9.82 9.07
CA LEU A 44 24.21 -10.06 10.00
C LEU A 44 24.24 -8.93 11.04
N VAL A 45 23.92 -9.28 12.28
CA VAL A 45 23.97 -8.33 13.40
C VAL A 45 25.31 -8.46 14.10
N LEU A 46 26.11 -7.40 14.05
CA LEU A 46 27.39 -7.32 14.74
C LEU A 46 27.21 -6.93 16.21
N PRO A 47 28.15 -7.32 17.10
CA PRO A 47 28.17 -6.83 18.47
C PRO A 47 28.22 -5.30 18.51
N LYS A 48 27.60 -4.71 19.54
CA LYS A 48 27.47 -3.26 19.67
C LYS A 48 28.84 -2.56 19.58
N GLY A 49 28.92 -1.56 18.71
CA GLY A 49 30.13 -0.76 18.50
C GLY A 49 31.21 -1.41 17.63
N LEU A 50 30.89 -2.50 16.93
CA LEU A 50 31.77 -3.11 15.93
C LEU A 50 31.15 -3.01 14.54
N ASP A 51 32.00 -2.64 13.58
CA ASP A 51 31.77 -2.74 12.14
C ASP A 51 32.44 -4.02 11.58
N PRO A 52 32.22 -4.39 10.30
CA PRO A 52 32.80 -5.61 9.74
C PRO A 52 34.34 -5.65 9.82
N ASP A 53 35.00 -4.51 9.61
CA ASP A 53 36.47 -4.42 9.61
C ASP A 53 37.05 -4.59 11.02
N SER A 54 36.52 -3.86 12.01
CA SER A 54 36.94 -4.00 13.41
C SER A 54 36.60 -5.39 13.97
N TYR A 55 35.47 -5.98 13.58
CA TYR A 55 35.14 -7.35 13.96
C TYR A 55 36.16 -8.34 13.38
N LEU A 56 36.49 -8.22 12.09
CA LEU A 56 37.49 -9.06 11.43
C LEU A 56 38.88 -8.92 12.08
N LYS A 57 39.31 -7.69 12.38
CA LYS A 57 40.58 -7.42 13.07
C LYS A 57 40.63 -8.02 14.48
N LYS A 58 39.53 -7.95 15.22
CA LYS A 58 39.46 -8.39 16.63
C LYS A 58 39.25 -9.89 16.79
N HIS A 59 38.48 -10.50 15.89
CA HIS A 59 37.99 -11.88 16.05
C HIS A 59 38.49 -12.84 14.98
N GLY A 60 39.05 -12.33 13.88
CA GLY A 60 39.59 -13.14 12.78
C GLY A 60 38.54 -13.64 11.79
N LEU A 61 39.02 -14.13 10.65
CA LEU A 61 38.21 -14.56 9.51
C LEU A 61 37.26 -15.72 9.87
N GLU A 62 37.73 -16.73 10.58
CA GLU A 62 36.94 -17.91 10.91
C GLU A 62 35.69 -17.56 11.75
N LYS A 63 35.84 -16.68 12.75
CA LYS A 63 34.72 -16.22 13.56
C LYS A 63 33.73 -15.42 12.73
N TYR A 64 34.21 -14.56 11.82
CA TYR A 64 33.35 -13.79 10.94
C TYR A 64 32.55 -14.69 9.98
N GLN A 65 33.19 -15.69 9.36
CA GLN A 65 32.50 -16.67 8.51
C GLN A 65 31.43 -17.47 9.28
N ASN A 66 31.73 -17.85 10.52
CA ASN A 66 30.73 -18.49 11.39
C ASN A 66 29.57 -17.56 11.74
N LEU A 67 29.83 -16.26 11.89
CA LEU A 67 28.79 -15.27 12.12
C LEU A 67 27.90 -15.11 10.88
N ILE A 68 28.49 -15.04 9.68
CA ILE A 68 27.74 -15.00 8.40
C ILE A 68 26.80 -16.19 8.28
N LYS A 69 27.25 -17.41 8.62
CA LYS A 69 26.41 -18.62 8.61
C LYS A 69 25.21 -18.53 9.57
N LYS A 70 25.35 -17.76 10.65
CA LYS A 70 24.32 -17.49 11.65
C LYS A 70 23.52 -16.21 11.36
N SER A 71 23.61 -15.64 10.16
CA SER A 71 22.79 -14.49 9.77
C SER A 71 21.31 -14.78 9.99
N ILE A 72 20.59 -13.82 10.55
CA ILE A 72 19.15 -13.92 10.80
C ILE A 72 18.42 -13.82 9.45
N PRO A 73 17.46 -14.70 9.13
CA PRO A 73 16.64 -14.54 7.93
C PRO A 73 15.93 -13.18 7.89
N GLY A 74 15.76 -12.60 6.70
CA GLY A 74 15.20 -11.24 6.58
C GLY A 74 13.77 -11.09 7.13
N LEU A 75 12.91 -12.09 6.96
CA LEU A 75 11.56 -12.07 7.53
C LEU A 75 11.61 -12.05 9.06
N ASP A 76 12.43 -12.91 9.66
CA ASP A 76 12.56 -13.00 11.12
C ASP A 76 13.07 -11.67 11.69
N PHE A 77 14.08 -11.07 11.04
CA PHE A 77 14.59 -9.76 11.43
C PHE A 77 13.53 -8.65 11.30
N LEU A 78 12.72 -8.67 10.23
CA LEU A 78 11.63 -7.73 10.02
C LEU A 78 10.59 -7.82 11.16
N ILE A 79 10.14 -9.04 11.47
CA ILE A 79 9.18 -9.31 12.54
C ILE A 79 9.74 -8.84 13.88
N ASP A 80 10.94 -9.29 14.26
CA ASP A 80 11.58 -8.92 15.51
C ASP A 80 11.77 -7.40 15.66
N SER A 81 12.09 -6.71 14.55
CA SER A 81 12.25 -5.26 14.57
C SER A 81 10.94 -4.51 14.78
N MET A 82 9.81 -5.05 14.30
CA MET A 82 8.49 -4.44 14.52
C MET A 82 7.97 -4.74 15.92
N LEU A 83 8.16 -5.96 16.42
CA LEU A 83 7.75 -6.34 17.78
C LEU A 83 8.48 -5.55 18.87
N LYS A 84 9.73 -5.15 18.63
CA LYS A 84 10.49 -4.31 19.59
C LYS A 84 9.95 -2.89 19.75
N LYS A 85 9.13 -2.40 18.82
CA LYS A 85 8.60 -1.03 18.81
C LYS A 85 7.15 -0.93 19.28
N ALA A 86 6.51 -2.05 19.56
CA ALA A 86 5.08 -2.11 19.80
C ALA A 86 4.75 -3.08 20.95
N ASN A 87 3.62 -2.85 21.60
CA ASN A 87 3.07 -3.69 22.64
C ASN A 87 2.07 -4.68 22.03
N ILE A 88 2.49 -5.94 21.92
CA ILE A 88 1.69 -7.03 21.34
C ILE A 88 0.48 -7.45 22.20
N ASP A 89 0.40 -6.98 23.44
CA ASP A 89 -0.77 -7.19 24.30
C ASP A 89 -1.93 -6.27 23.92
N ILE A 90 -1.66 -5.19 23.18
CA ILE A 90 -2.67 -4.27 22.65
C ILE A 90 -3.15 -4.80 21.29
N PRO A 91 -4.43 -5.18 21.15
CA PRO A 91 -4.96 -5.74 19.91
C PRO A 91 -4.76 -4.83 18.68
N GLU A 92 -4.90 -3.52 18.86
CA GLU A 92 -4.76 -2.51 17.81
C GLU A 92 -3.33 -2.45 17.28
N GLU A 93 -2.33 -2.39 18.16
CA GLU A 93 -0.92 -2.39 17.77
C GLU A 93 -0.52 -3.73 17.12
N LYS A 94 -1.04 -4.83 17.65
CA LYS A 94 -0.83 -6.16 17.07
C LYS A 94 -1.38 -6.26 15.64
N ALA A 95 -2.58 -5.71 15.41
CA ALA A 95 -3.18 -5.64 14.08
C ALA A 95 -2.38 -4.73 13.14
N GLU A 96 -1.84 -3.62 13.64
CA GLU A 96 -0.98 -2.72 12.86
C GLU A 96 0.32 -3.42 12.42
N ILE A 97 0.99 -4.13 13.33
CA ILE A 97 2.20 -4.92 13.01
C ILE A 97 1.89 -5.95 11.93
N ALA A 98 0.79 -6.69 12.06
CA ALA A 98 0.38 -7.69 11.07
C ALA A 98 0.19 -7.06 9.68
N ARG A 99 -0.44 -5.89 9.60
CA ARG A 99 -0.62 -5.13 8.35
C ARG A 99 0.70 -4.65 7.78
N ASN A 100 1.61 -4.16 8.62
CA ASN A 100 2.93 -3.68 8.18
C ASN A 100 3.80 -4.80 7.64
N ILE A 101 3.81 -5.98 8.28
CA ILE A 101 4.50 -7.17 7.77
C ILE A 101 3.89 -7.61 6.44
N TRP A 102 2.56 -7.63 6.32
CA TRP A 102 1.89 -7.96 5.07
C TRP A 102 2.29 -7.00 3.92
N ASN A 103 2.41 -5.71 4.20
CA ASN A 103 2.82 -4.73 3.19
C ASN A 103 4.21 -5.00 2.61
N GLU A 104 5.07 -5.68 3.35
CA GLU A 104 6.37 -6.14 2.86
C GLU A 104 6.27 -7.49 2.15
N ILE A 105 5.53 -8.47 2.71
CA ILE A 105 5.37 -9.80 2.11
C ILE A 105 4.69 -9.71 0.73
N LYS A 106 3.68 -8.85 0.55
CA LYS A 106 2.95 -8.73 -0.72
C LYS A 106 3.80 -8.24 -1.90
N LYS A 107 4.97 -7.65 -1.62
CA LYS A 107 5.93 -7.23 -2.65
C LYS A 107 6.66 -8.43 -3.28
N ILE A 108 6.62 -9.58 -2.62
CA ILE A 108 7.21 -10.83 -3.10
C ILE A 108 6.35 -11.36 -4.26
N PRO A 109 6.92 -11.61 -5.45
CA PRO A 109 6.13 -12.03 -6.60
C PRO A 109 5.86 -13.55 -6.65
N ASP A 110 6.40 -14.34 -5.71
CA ASP A 110 6.22 -15.79 -5.64
C ASP A 110 5.17 -16.15 -4.57
N SER A 111 4.05 -16.73 -5.02
CA SER A 111 2.91 -17.08 -4.16
C SER A 111 3.21 -18.18 -3.14
N ILE A 112 4.14 -19.09 -3.44
CA ILE A 112 4.55 -20.16 -2.53
C ILE A 112 5.35 -19.55 -1.38
N VAL A 113 6.28 -18.66 -1.71
CA VAL A 113 7.08 -17.91 -0.71
C VAL A 113 6.18 -17.04 0.15
N ILE A 114 5.22 -16.32 -0.46
CA ILE A 114 4.22 -15.54 0.29
C ILE A 114 3.48 -16.43 1.29
N SER A 115 2.98 -17.60 0.84
CA SER A 115 2.22 -18.50 1.71
C SER A 115 3.04 -19.00 2.90
N ASP A 116 4.31 -19.36 2.68
CA ASP A 116 5.20 -19.77 3.77
C ASP A 116 5.48 -18.61 4.75
N TYR A 117 5.66 -17.40 4.24
CA TYR A 117 5.93 -16.21 5.06
C TYR A 117 4.70 -15.79 5.88
N ILE A 118 3.49 -15.92 5.31
CA ILE A 118 2.23 -15.72 6.05
C ILE A 118 2.15 -16.70 7.22
N LYS A 119 2.46 -17.98 6.98
CA LYS A 119 2.44 -19.01 8.03
C LYS A 119 3.41 -18.66 9.17
N LYS A 120 4.65 -18.31 8.83
CA LYS A 120 5.65 -17.88 9.83
C LYS A 120 5.20 -16.65 10.62
N THR A 121 4.61 -15.67 9.92
CA THR A 121 4.08 -14.46 10.56
C THR A 121 2.93 -14.78 11.53
N SER A 122 2.03 -15.66 11.14
CA SER A 122 0.93 -16.16 11.98
C SER A 122 1.45 -16.82 13.27
N GLU A 123 2.48 -17.67 13.15
CA GLU A 123 3.14 -18.32 14.29
C GLU A 123 3.82 -17.29 15.21
N SER A 124 4.59 -16.35 14.67
CA SER A 124 5.29 -15.31 15.45
C SER A 124 4.33 -14.37 16.18
N LEU A 125 3.24 -13.96 15.53
CA LEU A 125 2.25 -13.06 16.12
C LEU A 125 1.20 -13.80 16.96
N LYS A 126 1.14 -15.14 16.93
CA LYS A 126 0.04 -15.92 17.52
C LYS A 126 -1.32 -15.39 17.06
N ILE A 127 -1.47 -15.24 15.75
CA ILE A 127 -2.72 -14.87 15.07
C ILE A 127 -3.09 -16.06 14.21
N ASP A 128 -4.36 -16.43 14.17
CA ASP A 128 -4.82 -17.49 13.28
C ASP A 128 -4.50 -17.15 11.81
N GLU A 129 -4.00 -18.13 11.05
CA GLU A 129 -3.58 -17.90 9.66
C GLU A 129 -4.76 -17.44 8.79
N THR A 130 -5.97 -17.94 9.05
CA THR A 130 -7.18 -17.54 8.31
C THR A 130 -7.55 -16.09 8.61
N THR A 131 -7.38 -15.64 9.86
CA THR A 131 -7.55 -14.24 10.26
C THR A 131 -6.49 -13.34 9.63
N LEU A 132 -5.23 -13.79 9.59
CA LEU A 132 -4.18 -13.02 8.91
C LEU A 132 -4.50 -12.90 7.40
N ARG A 133 -4.99 -13.97 6.78
CA ARG A 133 -5.46 -13.98 5.38
C ARG A 133 -6.74 -13.17 5.15
N SER A 134 -7.61 -13.00 6.15
CA SER A 134 -8.79 -12.14 6.03
C SER A 134 -8.43 -10.66 6.10
N ILE A 135 -7.48 -10.26 6.96
CA ILE A 135 -6.93 -8.89 6.98
C ILE A 135 -6.31 -8.53 5.62
N ILE A 136 -5.69 -9.51 4.97
CA ILE A 136 -5.15 -9.40 3.60
C ILE A 136 -6.27 -9.19 2.59
N LYS A 137 -7.35 -9.98 2.70
CA LYS A 137 -8.51 -9.91 1.83
C LYS A 137 -9.33 -8.66 2.03
N GLU A 138 -9.47 -8.10 3.23
CA GLU A 138 -10.27 -6.88 3.47
C GLU A 138 -9.74 -5.71 2.64
N LYS A 139 -8.41 -5.52 2.61
CA LYS A 139 -7.77 -4.48 1.78
C LYS A 139 -7.71 -4.84 0.29
N GLN A 140 -7.74 -6.13 -0.04
CA GLN A 140 -7.95 -6.58 -1.42
C GLN A 140 -9.41 -6.46 -1.82
N THR A 141 -10.41 -6.58 -0.95
CA THR A 141 -11.82 -6.36 -1.29
C THR A 141 -12.12 -4.88 -1.36
N ASP A 142 -11.43 -4.03 -0.60
CA ASP A 142 -11.46 -2.58 -0.81
C ASP A 142 -10.67 -2.13 -2.04
N LYS A 143 -9.93 -3.03 -2.73
CA LYS A 143 -9.28 -2.76 -4.05
C LYS A 143 -9.88 -3.56 -5.22
N GLU A 144 -10.44 -4.73 -4.95
CA GLU A 144 -11.00 -5.70 -5.91
C GLU A 144 -12.53 -5.61 -5.98
N ARG A 145 -13.24 -5.11 -4.95
CA ARG A 145 -14.62 -4.60 -5.14
C ARG A 145 -14.61 -3.33 -5.99
N GLU A 146 -13.51 -2.59 -5.99
CA GLU A 146 -13.30 -1.45 -6.91
C GLU A 146 -13.04 -1.95 -8.35
N GLU A 147 -12.32 -3.06 -8.54
CA GLU A 147 -12.08 -3.62 -9.88
C GLU A 147 -13.22 -4.52 -10.42
N LYS A 148 -14.04 -5.15 -9.58
CA LYS A 148 -15.21 -5.94 -10.00
C LYS A 148 -16.52 -5.24 -9.68
N GLY A 149 -16.80 -4.19 -10.45
CA GLY A 149 -18.18 -3.75 -10.72
C GLY A 149 -18.62 -2.42 -10.12
N GLY A 150 -18.09 -2.01 -8.96
CA GLY A 150 -18.54 -0.82 -8.22
C GLY A 150 -17.63 0.42 -8.35
N PHE A 151 -18.01 1.50 -7.66
CA PHE A 151 -17.18 2.70 -7.46
C PHE A 151 -16.10 2.41 -6.39
N PHE A 152 -14.94 3.07 -6.54
CA PHE A 152 -13.86 3.03 -5.56
C PHE A 152 -14.33 3.58 -4.20
N GLN A 153 -13.75 3.14 -3.09
CA GLN A 153 -14.12 3.63 -1.75
C GLN A 153 -13.92 5.14 -1.65
N ALA A 154 -12.81 5.66 -2.18
CA ALA A 154 -12.57 7.10 -2.26
C ALA A 154 -13.59 7.82 -3.15
N GLU A 155 -14.13 7.17 -4.19
CA GLU A 155 -15.22 7.74 -5.00
C GLU A 155 -16.52 7.78 -4.20
N LYS A 156 -16.88 6.67 -3.55
CA LYS A 156 -18.09 6.58 -2.73
C LYS A 156 -18.10 7.64 -1.64
N ARG A 157 -17.00 7.72 -0.87
CA ARG A 157 -16.85 8.67 0.23
C ARG A 157 -16.91 10.10 -0.26
N LEU A 158 -16.19 10.43 -1.34
CA LEU A 158 -16.25 11.77 -1.91
C LEU A 158 -17.66 12.13 -2.41
N LEU A 159 -18.38 11.18 -3.03
CA LEU A 159 -19.77 11.40 -3.46
C LEU A 159 -20.73 11.64 -2.30
N GLN A 160 -20.60 10.89 -1.20
CA GLN A 160 -21.38 11.13 0.02
C GLN A 160 -21.15 12.55 0.55
N ILE A 161 -19.88 12.94 0.71
CA ILE A 161 -19.53 14.25 1.25
C ILE A 161 -20.08 15.38 0.37
N LEU A 162 -19.91 15.29 -0.95
CA LEU A 162 -20.35 16.32 -1.90
C LEU A 162 -21.88 16.48 -1.99
N ILE A 163 -22.64 15.43 -1.67
CA ILE A 163 -24.12 15.44 -1.75
C ILE A 163 -24.76 15.76 -0.40
N GLU A 164 -24.22 15.23 0.69
CA GLU A 164 -24.79 15.38 2.03
C GLU A 164 -24.37 16.68 2.71
N ASN A 165 -23.12 17.13 2.49
CA ASN A 165 -22.56 18.23 3.25
C ASN A 165 -22.43 19.52 2.41
N LYS A 166 -23.46 20.36 2.53
CA LYS A 166 -23.58 21.65 1.82
C LYS A 166 -22.48 22.67 2.16
N GLU A 167 -21.81 22.56 3.30
CA GLU A 167 -20.74 23.49 3.70
C GLU A 167 -19.37 23.08 3.15
N THR A 168 -19.11 21.77 3.06
CA THR A 168 -17.83 21.24 2.56
C THR A 168 -17.71 21.31 1.05
N ALA A 169 -18.80 21.02 0.32
CA ALA A 169 -18.78 20.88 -1.13
C ALA A 169 -18.21 22.12 -1.87
N PRO A 170 -18.58 23.37 -1.53
CA PRO A 170 -18.04 24.57 -2.18
C PRO A 170 -16.53 24.76 -2.02
N ASN A 171 -15.91 24.18 -0.99
CA ASN A 171 -14.47 24.26 -0.76
C ASN A 171 -13.70 23.19 -1.55
N VAL A 172 -14.35 22.07 -1.89
CA VAL A 172 -13.75 20.95 -2.61
C VAL A 172 -13.88 21.12 -4.12
N PHE A 173 -15.02 21.64 -4.61
CA PHE A 173 -15.25 21.82 -6.05
C PHE A 173 -14.18 22.63 -6.80
N PRO A 174 -13.61 23.72 -6.25
CA PRO A 174 -12.52 24.46 -6.91
C PRO A 174 -11.26 23.64 -7.13
N GLU A 175 -10.98 22.67 -6.26
CA GLU A 175 -9.80 21.79 -6.34
C GLU A 175 -10.00 20.61 -7.30
N MET A 176 -11.26 20.28 -7.63
CA MET A 176 -11.60 19.16 -8.52
C MET A 176 -11.31 19.48 -9.98
N LYS A 177 -10.55 18.62 -10.65
CA LYS A 177 -10.35 18.68 -12.11
C LYS A 177 -11.03 17.51 -12.77
N LYS A 178 -11.58 17.72 -13.98
CA LYS A 178 -12.17 16.62 -14.78
C LYS A 178 -11.18 15.48 -15.04
N GLU A 179 -9.89 15.80 -15.10
CA GLU A 179 -8.79 14.85 -15.27
C GLU A 179 -8.61 13.89 -14.09
N ASP A 180 -9.01 14.30 -12.87
CA ASP A 180 -8.85 13.50 -11.66
C ASP A 180 -9.72 12.24 -11.68
N PHE A 181 -10.79 12.23 -12.50
CA PHE A 181 -11.79 11.15 -12.54
C PHE A 181 -11.74 10.33 -13.84
N GLN A 182 -10.73 10.53 -14.69
CA GLN A 182 -10.66 9.85 -15.98
C GLN A 182 -10.56 8.33 -15.81
N ASN A 183 -11.38 7.61 -16.58
CA ASN A 183 -11.48 6.13 -16.57
C ASN A 183 -12.13 5.54 -15.31
N LEU A 184 -12.73 6.37 -14.45
CA LEU A 184 -13.56 5.91 -13.35
C LEU A 184 -14.99 5.71 -13.81
N LYS A 185 -15.71 4.74 -13.24
CA LYS A 185 -17.14 4.54 -13.54
C LYS A 185 -18.01 5.70 -13.05
N SER A 186 -17.56 6.39 -12.02
CA SER A 186 -18.20 7.59 -11.46
C SER A 186 -17.85 8.88 -12.21
N GLU A 187 -17.00 8.84 -13.25
CA GLU A 187 -16.65 10.02 -14.07
C GLU A 187 -17.88 10.84 -14.52
N PRO A 188 -19.00 10.21 -14.96
CA PRO A 188 -20.20 10.96 -15.33
C PRO A 188 -20.87 11.66 -14.14
N ILE A 189 -20.79 11.08 -12.94
CA ILE A 189 -21.37 11.64 -11.72
C ILE A 189 -20.57 12.86 -11.27
N PHE A 190 -19.25 12.73 -11.18
CA PHE A 190 -18.38 13.85 -10.82
C PHE A 190 -18.44 14.98 -11.84
N SER A 191 -18.50 14.65 -13.14
CA SER A 191 -18.68 15.64 -14.19
C SER A 191 -19.99 16.41 -14.04
N ALA A 192 -21.09 15.71 -13.77
CA ALA A 192 -22.39 16.33 -13.53
C ALA A 192 -22.38 17.21 -12.26
N LEU A 193 -21.74 16.77 -11.18
CA LEU A 193 -21.58 17.54 -9.95
C LEU A 193 -20.80 18.85 -10.17
N ILE A 194 -19.67 18.78 -10.88
CA ILE A 194 -18.87 19.96 -11.23
C ILE A 194 -19.69 20.94 -12.09
N GLU A 195 -20.50 20.43 -13.02
CA GLU A 195 -21.38 21.28 -13.84
C GLU A 195 -22.49 21.93 -13.03
N LEU A 196 -23.17 21.18 -12.16
CA LEU A 196 -24.21 21.72 -11.27
C LEU A 196 -23.64 22.82 -10.37
N PHE A 197 -22.43 22.63 -9.84
CA PHE A 197 -21.74 23.65 -9.05
C PHE A 197 -21.45 24.91 -9.87
N LYS A 198 -20.97 24.78 -11.11
CA LYS A 198 -20.75 25.92 -12.03
C LYS A 198 -22.04 26.65 -12.40
N GLU A 199 -23.16 25.93 -12.50
CA GLU A 199 -24.51 26.48 -12.72
C GLU A 199 -25.11 27.12 -11.46
N GLY A 200 -24.45 27.02 -10.30
CA GLY A 200 -24.95 27.52 -9.01
C GLY A 200 -26.14 26.73 -8.45
N LYS A 201 -26.32 25.48 -8.90
CA LYS A 201 -27.41 24.59 -8.46
C LYS A 201 -26.97 23.70 -7.30
N GLU A 202 -27.93 23.22 -6.51
CA GLU A 202 -27.66 22.29 -5.41
C GLU A 202 -27.23 20.91 -5.91
N SER A 203 -26.22 20.32 -5.26
CA SER A 203 -25.69 18.98 -5.51
C SER A 203 -26.59 17.88 -4.92
N ASN A 204 -27.82 17.75 -5.42
CA ASN A 204 -28.78 16.74 -4.94
C ASN A 204 -29.04 15.61 -5.95
N ILE A 205 -29.57 14.47 -5.46
CA ILE A 205 -29.88 13.30 -6.28
C ILE A 205 -30.89 13.62 -7.39
N HIS A 206 -31.84 14.54 -7.13
CA HIS A 206 -32.88 14.89 -8.10
C HIS A 206 -32.31 15.55 -9.37
N GLU A 207 -31.38 16.49 -9.22
CA GLU A 207 -30.68 17.13 -10.33
C GLU A 207 -29.75 16.13 -11.04
N LEU A 208 -29.04 15.28 -10.28
CA LEU A 208 -28.16 14.26 -10.86
C LEU A 208 -28.93 13.26 -11.72
N LYS A 209 -30.11 12.81 -11.29
CA LYS A 209 -30.99 11.89 -12.04
C LYS A 209 -31.31 12.34 -13.46
N GLN A 210 -31.27 13.65 -13.73
CA GLN A 210 -31.54 14.20 -15.06
C GLN A 210 -30.31 14.18 -15.99
N LYS A 211 -29.09 14.12 -15.42
CA LYS A 211 -27.82 14.22 -16.15
C LYS A 211 -27.05 12.90 -16.26
N ILE A 212 -27.33 11.89 -15.43
CA ILE A 212 -26.61 10.59 -15.43
C ILE A 212 -27.52 9.40 -15.78
N ALA A 213 -26.92 8.29 -16.21
CA ALA A 213 -27.63 7.05 -16.53
C ALA A 213 -28.35 6.46 -15.30
N SER A 214 -29.51 5.84 -15.52
CA SER A 214 -30.34 5.25 -14.44
C SER A 214 -29.61 4.19 -13.62
N SER A 215 -28.69 3.43 -14.21
CA SER A 215 -27.85 2.47 -13.50
C SER A 215 -26.97 3.15 -12.44
N LEU A 216 -26.35 4.28 -12.78
CA LEU A 216 -25.48 5.05 -11.88
C LEU A 216 -26.26 5.71 -10.75
N VAL A 217 -27.51 6.13 -11.01
CA VAL A 217 -28.42 6.64 -9.98
C VAL A 217 -28.71 5.58 -8.92
N SER A 218 -28.96 4.34 -9.32
CA SER A 218 -29.21 3.24 -8.39
C SER A 218 -28.00 3.00 -7.48
N TYR A 219 -26.79 2.94 -8.05
CA TYR A 219 -25.56 2.81 -7.27
C TYR A 219 -25.35 4.00 -6.32
N LEU A 220 -25.58 5.23 -6.79
CA LEU A 220 -25.46 6.42 -5.95
C LEU A 220 -26.43 6.40 -4.77
N THR A 221 -27.67 5.95 -5.01
CA THR A 221 -28.70 5.86 -3.97
C THR A 221 -28.32 4.81 -2.91
N GLU A 222 -27.74 3.68 -3.32
CA GLU A 222 -27.23 2.65 -2.41
C GLU A 222 -26.09 3.20 -1.54
N ILE A 223 -25.15 3.94 -2.13
CA ILE A 223 -24.02 4.56 -1.42
C ILE A 223 -24.49 5.57 -0.37
N LEU A 224 -25.49 6.39 -0.67
CA LEU A 224 -26.01 7.40 0.26
C LEU A 224 -26.85 6.80 1.41
N LEU A 225 -27.24 5.53 1.32
CA LEU A 225 -27.94 4.82 2.41
C LEU A 225 -26.97 4.18 3.40
N GLU A 226 -25.70 4.01 3.03
CA GLU A 226 -24.62 3.54 3.90
C GLU A 226 -24.28 4.68 4.90
N LYS A 227 -24.87 4.62 6.11
CA LYS A 227 -24.65 5.63 7.15
C LYS A 227 -23.19 5.64 7.61
N GLU A 228 -22.51 6.76 7.40
CA GLU A 228 -21.16 7.00 7.92
C GLU A 228 -21.09 8.33 8.70
N GLN A 229 -20.04 8.49 9.51
CA GLN A 229 -19.82 9.59 10.44
C GLN A 229 -19.77 10.97 9.76
N GLU A 230 -19.97 12.02 10.59
CA GLU A 230 -19.76 13.43 10.20
C GLU A 230 -18.44 13.61 9.47
N SER A 231 -18.51 14.11 8.24
CA SER A 231 -17.37 14.26 7.35
C SER A 231 -16.75 15.65 7.45
N THR A 232 -15.41 15.72 7.40
CA THR A 232 -14.66 16.98 7.41
C THR A 232 -14.21 17.40 6.00
N ILE A 233 -13.85 18.68 5.84
CA ILE A 233 -13.24 19.18 4.58
C ILE A 233 -11.93 18.45 4.28
N GLU A 234 -11.12 18.18 5.32
CA GLU A 234 -9.85 17.45 5.19
C GLU A 234 -10.06 16.05 4.64
N GLU A 235 -11.06 15.32 5.12
CA GLU A 235 -11.41 13.98 4.62
C GLU A 235 -11.82 14.01 3.14
N ALA A 236 -12.56 15.03 2.73
CA ALA A 236 -12.95 15.21 1.32
C ALA A 236 -11.75 15.47 0.41
N LEU A 237 -10.81 16.30 0.88
CA LEU A 237 -9.58 16.59 0.15
C LEU A 237 -8.68 15.35 0.08
N ASP A 238 -8.57 14.57 1.15
CA ASP A 238 -7.81 13.31 1.16
C ASP A 238 -8.38 12.29 0.17
N CYS A 239 -9.72 12.18 0.09
CA CYS A 239 -10.38 11.36 -0.93
C CYS A 239 -10.04 11.86 -2.34
N LEU A 240 -10.11 13.18 -2.57
CA LEU A 240 -9.77 13.78 -3.86
C LEU A 240 -8.30 13.54 -4.25
N TYR A 241 -7.36 13.70 -3.32
CA TYR A 241 -5.94 13.43 -3.55
C TYR A 241 -5.68 11.96 -3.86
N THR A 242 -6.38 11.06 -3.19
CA THR A 242 -6.32 9.61 -3.46
C THR A 242 -6.78 9.31 -4.89
N LEU A 243 -7.90 9.87 -5.33
CA LEU A 243 -8.41 9.70 -6.69
C LEU A 243 -7.48 10.30 -7.75
N ARG A 244 -6.91 11.48 -7.46
CA ARG A 244 -5.91 12.12 -8.33
C ARG A 244 -4.67 11.24 -8.48
N GLN A 245 -4.17 10.66 -7.39
CA GLN A 245 -3.03 9.75 -7.44
C GLN A 245 -3.35 8.50 -8.27
N LEU A 246 -4.54 7.91 -8.09
CA LEU A 246 -5.02 6.79 -8.92
C LEU A 246 -5.09 7.15 -10.41
N SER A 247 -5.61 8.33 -10.75
CA SER A 247 -5.65 8.81 -12.15
C SER A 247 -4.25 8.96 -12.74
N LEU A 248 -3.30 9.52 -11.97
CA LEU A 248 -1.91 9.68 -12.38
C LEU A 248 -1.20 8.31 -12.57
N ASP A 249 -1.42 7.37 -11.67
CA ASP A 249 -0.86 6.02 -11.76
C ASP A 249 -1.41 5.27 -12.98
N ASN A 250 -2.73 5.32 -13.20
CA ASN A 250 -3.37 4.73 -14.38
C ASN A 250 -2.85 5.35 -15.68
N ARG A 251 -2.61 6.66 -15.70
CA ARG A 251 -2.04 7.36 -16.85
C ARG A 251 -0.59 6.97 -17.08
N ALA A 252 0.20 6.82 -16.01
CA ALA A 252 1.57 6.34 -16.10
C ALA A 252 1.64 4.90 -16.64
N GLU A 253 0.72 4.02 -16.22
CA GLU A 253 0.62 2.67 -16.76
C GLU A 253 0.25 2.65 -18.24
N LYS A 254 -0.74 3.46 -18.66
CA LYS A 254 -1.10 3.59 -20.08
C LYS A 254 0.08 4.08 -20.92
N LEU A 255 0.79 5.11 -20.46
CA LEU A 255 1.97 5.62 -21.16
C LEU A 255 3.08 4.57 -21.24
N LYS A 256 3.33 3.80 -20.17
CA LYS A 256 4.28 2.67 -20.22
C LYS A 256 3.84 1.60 -21.21
N ALA A 257 2.54 1.27 -21.26
CA ALA A 257 2.01 0.30 -22.21
C ALA A 257 2.10 0.79 -23.67
N GLU A 258 1.87 2.09 -23.90
CA GLU A 258 2.06 2.72 -25.21
C GLU A 258 3.52 2.74 -25.64
N ILE A 259 4.44 3.14 -24.76
CA ILE A 259 5.89 3.10 -25.02
C ILE A 259 6.32 1.68 -25.38
N ALA A 260 5.93 0.68 -24.60
CA ALA A 260 6.22 -0.72 -24.89
C ALA A 260 5.61 -1.19 -26.22
N ARG A 261 4.47 -0.63 -26.64
CA ARG A 261 3.83 -0.92 -27.93
C ARG A 261 4.58 -0.27 -29.10
N PHE A 262 5.07 0.96 -28.93
CA PHE A 262 5.87 1.67 -29.93
C PHE A 262 7.26 1.04 -30.07
N GLU A 263 7.93 0.69 -28.97
CA GLU A 263 9.20 -0.05 -29.00
C GLU A 263 9.09 -1.40 -29.72
N ARG A 264 7.94 -2.08 -29.62
CA ARG A 264 7.67 -3.31 -30.37
C ARG A 264 7.38 -3.09 -31.85
N LYS A 265 7.00 -1.88 -32.25
CA LYS A 265 6.64 -1.54 -33.64
C LYS A 265 7.79 -0.89 -34.44
N GLY A 266 8.91 -0.57 -33.79
CA GLY A 266 10.09 0.04 -34.43
C GLY A 266 10.10 1.55 -34.26
#